data_AF-A0A497EPX3-F1
#
_entry.id   AF-A0A497EPX3-F1
#
_cell.length_a   1.000
_cell.length_b   1.000
_cell.length_c   1.000
_cell.angle_alpha   90.00
_cell.angle_beta   90.00
_cell.angle_gamma   90.00
#
_symmetry.space_group_name_H-M   'P 1'
#
loop_
_entity.id
_entity.type
_entity.pdbx_description
1 polymer ?
#
loop_
_entity_poly.entity_id
_entity_poly.type
_entity_poly.pdbx_seq_one_letter_code
_entity_poly.pdbx_strand_id
1 'polypeptide(L)'
;MGLVNEIRAYVFEKYIKPAFDKGEAFVTIRAGDVHKEMGLRNRIPAVCTALGANKAMEYFSERLRKLGHKITVILDSSETPPSGYGASAQYTYTFEHDQEQSNEYFSNEEYEVTEDEARKLMSEYLSIELYKARLNIRGKYKEFDLVNEKHGIVGDFKNLKFKGQASAEMSNIVEYVWLMEKLEHYTKKKWRKIIVGAGNKETFEKFAKKYDPWLNDLEIYFITSNHKILKIR
;
A
#
# COMPACT_ATOMS: atom_id res chain seq x y z
N MET A 1 -0.49 -28.51 15.89
CA MET A 1 0.00 -27.70 14.74
C MET A 1 0.00 -28.61 13.51
N GLY A 2 -0.23 -28.09 12.31
CA GLY A 2 -0.20 -28.92 11.09
C GLY A 2 1.21 -29.02 10.51
N LEU A 3 1.53 -30.15 9.86
CA LEU A 3 2.84 -30.46 9.24
C LEU A 3 3.42 -29.30 8.40
N VAL A 4 2.58 -28.61 7.63
CA VAL A 4 3.00 -27.47 6.80
C VAL A 4 3.56 -26.30 7.63
N ASN A 5 3.01 -26.06 8.82
CA ASN A 5 3.51 -25.03 9.73
C ASN A 5 4.82 -25.47 10.41
N GLU A 6 4.98 -26.75 10.70
CA GLU A 6 6.23 -27.31 11.23
C GLU A 6 7.36 -27.18 10.21
N ILE A 7 7.07 -27.44 8.93
CA ILE A 7 8.02 -27.21 7.83
C ILE A 7 8.43 -25.74 7.76
N ARG A 8 7.48 -24.80 7.85
CA ARG A 8 7.82 -23.36 7.88
C ARG A 8 8.69 -22.99 9.09
N ALA A 9 8.36 -23.50 10.27
CA ALA A 9 9.16 -23.26 11.48
C ALA A 9 10.59 -23.78 11.32
N TYR A 10 10.76 -25.00 10.80
CA TYR A 10 12.07 -25.58 10.52
C TYR A 10 12.87 -24.75 9.50
N VAL A 11 12.24 -24.40 8.38
CA VAL A 11 12.86 -23.61 7.32
C VAL A 11 13.32 -22.25 7.83
N PHE A 12 12.51 -21.62 8.68
CA PHE A 12 12.86 -20.35 9.30
C PHE A 12 14.16 -20.43 10.10
N GLU A 13 14.25 -21.39 11.03
CA GLU A 13 15.44 -21.55 11.89
C GLU A 13 16.69 -21.97 11.11
N LYS A 14 16.51 -22.80 10.09
CA LYS A 14 17.62 -23.45 9.39
C LYS A 14 18.18 -22.61 8.23
N TYR A 15 17.33 -21.89 7.51
CA TYR A 15 17.70 -21.20 6.27
C TYR A 15 17.48 -19.69 6.35
N ILE A 16 16.26 -19.26 6.70
CA ILE A 16 15.88 -17.85 6.62
C ILE A 16 16.65 -17.01 7.64
N LYS A 17 16.56 -17.36 8.93
CA LYS A 17 17.21 -16.60 10.01
C LYS A 17 18.74 -16.55 9.85
N PRO A 18 19.45 -17.67 9.58
CA PRO A 18 20.89 -17.63 9.39
C PRO A 18 21.34 -16.81 8.19
N ALA A 19 20.62 -16.85 7.06
CA ALA A 19 20.95 -16.04 5.88
C ALA A 19 20.75 -14.54 6.19
N PHE A 20 19.65 -14.20 6.86
CA PHE A 20 19.38 -12.84 7.30
C PHE A 20 20.43 -12.33 8.30
N ASP A 21 20.78 -13.11 9.34
CA ASP A 21 21.77 -12.73 10.35
C ASP A 21 23.17 -12.47 9.74
N LYS A 22 23.48 -13.11 8.61
CA LYS A 22 24.73 -12.90 7.85
C LYS A 22 24.68 -11.68 6.93
N GLY A 23 23.53 -11.04 6.77
CA GLY A 23 23.32 -9.94 5.83
C GLY A 23 23.29 -10.37 4.36
N GLU A 24 22.92 -11.62 4.08
CA GLU A 24 22.70 -12.06 2.70
C GLU A 24 21.48 -11.33 2.11
N ALA A 25 21.52 -10.97 0.82
CA ALA A 25 20.41 -10.26 0.18
C ALA A 25 19.22 -11.18 -0.17
N PHE A 26 19.50 -12.48 -0.38
CA PHE A 26 18.51 -13.49 -0.71
C PHE A 26 18.97 -14.88 -0.23
N VAL A 27 18.04 -15.82 -0.18
CA VAL A 27 18.30 -17.22 0.15
C VAL A 27 17.48 -18.14 -0.75
N THR A 28 18.14 -19.12 -1.39
CA THR A 28 17.48 -20.13 -2.21
C THR A 28 17.38 -21.45 -1.44
N ILE A 29 16.15 -21.98 -1.34
CA ILE A 29 15.85 -23.19 -0.60
C ILE A 29 15.32 -24.25 -1.55
N ARG A 30 15.94 -25.42 -1.53
CA ARG A 30 15.50 -26.58 -2.31
C ARG A 30 14.59 -27.47 -1.47
N ALA A 31 13.42 -27.82 -2.02
CA ALA A 31 12.42 -28.64 -1.34
C ALA A 31 12.93 -30.04 -0.95
N GLY A 32 13.81 -30.63 -1.76
CA GLY A 32 14.43 -31.93 -1.48
C GLY A 32 15.32 -31.93 -0.23
N ASP A 33 16.03 -30.83 0.02
CA ASP A 33 16.93 -30.71 1.17
C ASP A 33 16.12 -30.59 2.45
N VAL A 34 15.10 -29.72 2.46
CA VAL A 34 14.15 -29.60 3.59
C VAL A 34 13.48 -30.95 3.88
N HIS A 35 13.00 -31.65 2.85
CA HIS A 35 12.36 -32.96 3.02
C HIS A 35 13.30 -34.01 3.63
N LYS A 36 14.55 -34.07 3.15
CA LYS A 36 15.56 -35.01 3.63
C LYS A 36 15.98 -34.70 5.06
N GLU A 37 16.26 -33.43 5.36
CA GLU A 37 16.72 -33.02 6.68
C GLU A 37 15.66 -33.17 7.77
N MET A 38 14.39 -32.91 7.44
CA MET A 38 13.27 -33.15 8.36
C MET A 38 12.88 -34.63 8.47
N GLY A 39 13.53 -35.54 7.75
CA GLY A 39 13.23 -36.98 7.78
C GLY A 39 11.83 -37.33 7.26
N LEU A 40 11.25 -36.49 6.41
CA LEU A 40 9.90 -36.68 5.90
C LEU A 40 9.85 -37.86 4.91
N ARG A 41 8.69 -38.53 4.83
CA ARG A 41 8.45 -39.65 3.90
C ARG A 41 7.20 -39.41 3.07
N ASN A 42 7.34 -39.38 1.74
CA ASN A 42 6.22 -39.14 0.81
C ASN A 42 5.45 -37.84 1.11
N ARG A 43 6.19 -36.76 1.42
CA ARG A 43 5.61 -35.44 1.78
C ARG A 43 6.22 -34.27 1.00
N ILE A 44 6.88 -34.53 -0.12
CA ILE A 44 7.41 -33.46 -0.99
C ILE A 44 6.35 -32.39 -1.34
N PRO A 45 5.10 -32.74 -1.70
CA PRO A 45 4.08 -31.72 -1.96
C PRO A 45 3.82 -30.81 -0.75
N ALA A 46 3.81 -31.36 0.47
CA ALA A 46 3.61 -30.56 1.68
C ALA A 46 4.76 -29.56 1.90
N VAL A 47 6.00 -29.92 1.53
CA VAL A 47 7.16 -29.01 1.58
C VAL A 47 7.01 -27.91 0.55
N CYS A 48 6.72 -28.24 -0.71
CA CYS A 48 6.47 -27.25 -1.75
C CYS A 48 5.31 -26.31 -1.40
N THR A 49 4.20 -26.81 -0.83
CA THR A 49 3.10 -25.98 -0.33
C THR A 49 3.51 -25.11 0.87
N ALA A 50 4.40 -25.62 1.73
CA ALA A 50 4.90 -24.86 2.87
C ALA A 50 5.77 -23.68 2.41
N LEU A 51 6.55 -23.85 1.34
CA LEU A 51 7.49 -22.88 0.80
C LEU A 51 6.82 -21.89 -0.19
N GLY A 52 6.07 -22.40 -1.18
CA GLY A 52 5.56 -21.59 -2.28
C GLY A 52 4.28 -20.81 -2.00
N ALA A 53 3.65 -20.97 -0.84
CA ALA A 53 2.42 -20.25 -0.50
C ALA A 53 2.72 -18.88 0.11
N ASN A 54 1.85 -17.89 -0.12
CA ASN A 54 1.93 -16.56 0.52
C ASN A 54 2.09 -16.60 2.04
N LYS A 55 1.48 -17.61 2.67
CA LYS A 55 1.58 -17.86 4.11
C LYS A 55 3.00 -18.17 4.59
N ALA A 56 3.91 -18.59 3.71
CA ALA A 56 5.33 -18.76 4.02
C ALA A 56 6.00 -17.40 4.22
N MET A 57 5.83 -16.48 3.26
CA MET A 57 6.35 -15.11 3.31
C MET A 57 5.83 -14.35 4.52
N GLU A 58 4.52 -14.42 4.77
CA GLU A 58 3.89 -13.84 5.96
C GLU A 58 4.53 -14.38 7.25
N TYR A 59 4.65 -15.71 7.36
CA TYR A 59 5.24 -16.35 8.53
C TYR A 59 6.70 -15.96 8.75
N PHE A 60 7.53 -15.96 7.70
CA PHE A 60 8.94 -15.58 7.83
C PHE A 60 9.11 -14.10 8.19
N SER A 61 8.35 -13.22 7.56
CA SER A 61 8.34 -11.79 7.85
C SER A 61 7.89 -11.53 9.29
N GLU A 62 6.80 -12.15 9.75
CA GLU A 62 6.30 -12.02 11.12
C GLU A 62 7.34 -12.49 12.14
N ARG A 63 8.03 -13.60 11.85
CA ARG A 63 9.07 -14.16 12.73
C ARG A 63 10.29 -13.24 12.83
N LEU A 64 10.78 -12.67 11.72
CA LEU A 64 11.87 -11.68 11.76
C LEU A 64 11.44 -10.38 12.45
N ARG A 65 10.19 -9.92 12.24
CA ARG A 65 9.64 -8.75 12.92
C ARG A 65 9.53 -8.93 14.43
N LYS A 66 9.17 -10.13 14.89
CA LYS A 66 9.18 -10.46 16.33
C LYS A 66 10.58 -10.43 16.95
N LEU A 67 11.63 -10.57 16.16
CA LEU A 67 13.02 -10.40 16.58
C LEU A 67 13.49 -8.94 16.53
N GLY A 68 12.61 -8.01 16.14
CA GLY A 68 12.89 -6.57 16.08
C GLY A 68 13.32 -6.07 14.69
N HIS A 69 13.28 -6.91 13.66
CA HIS A 69 13.70 -6.51 12.31
C HIS A 69 12.54 -5.96 11.50
N LYS A 70 12.71 -4.76 10.93
CA LYS A 70 11.74 -4.16 9.98
C LYS A 70 12.04 -4.67 8.57
N ILE A 71 11.57 -5.88 8.31
CA ILE A 71 11.84 -6.59 7.06
C ILE A 71 10.59 -7.28 6.55
N THR A 72 10.51 -7.35 5.23
CA THR A 72 9.57 -8.16 4.49
C THR A 72 10.33 -9.22 3.69
N VAL A 73 9.94 -10.48 3.85
CA VAL A 73 10.49 -11.61 3.08
C VAL A 73 9.59 -11.85 1.89
N ILE A 74 10.14 -11.78 0.68
CA ILE A 74 9.39 -11.94 -0.57
C ILE A 74 9.88 -13.19 -1.29
N LEU A 75 8.97 -13.96 -1.86
CA LEU A 75 9.32 -15.02 -2.81
C LEU A 75 9.62 -14.37 -4.16
N ASP A 76 10.89 -14.26 -4.50
CA ASP A 76 11.38 -13.65 -5.73
C ASP A 76 11.14 -14.56 -6.94
N SER A 77 11.50 -15.84 -6.79
CA SER A 77 11.37 -16.82 -7.86
C SER A 77 11.13 -18.22 -7.30
N SER A 78 10.44 -19.04 -8.10
CA SER A 78 10.25 -20.45 -7.82
C SER A 78 10.44 -21.28 -9.09
N GLU A 79 11.34 -22.25 -9.02
CA GLU A 79 11.61 -23.19 -10.10
C GLU A 79 11.03 -24.55 -9.72
N THR A 80 9.90 -24.91 -10.30
CA THR A 80 9.23 -26.20 -10.05
C THR A 80 9.27 -27.09 -11.29
N PRO A 81 9.38 -28.42 -11.14
CA PRO A 81 9.25 -29.34 -12.27
C PRO A 81 7.83 -29.27 -12.88
N PRO A 82 7.62 -29.78 -14.11
CA PRO A 82 6.31 -29.73 -14.80
C PRO A 82 5.14 -30.32 -14.02
N SER A 83 5.40 -31.21 -13.08
CA SER A 83 4.42 -31.79 -12.14
C SER A 83 3.94 -30.81 -11.05
N GLY A 84 4.47 -29.58 -11.00
CA GLY A 84 4.22 -28.56 -9.97
C GLY A 84 4.89 -28.86 -8.61
N TYR A 85 5.14 -30.13 -8.32
CA TYR A 85 5.75 -30.60 -7.08
C TYR A 85 6.94 -31.51 -7.37
N GLY A 86 8.06 -31.30 -6.68
CA GLY A 86 9.22 -32.20 -6.79
C GLY A 86 10.38 -31.81 -5.88
N ALA A 87 11.26 -32.78 -5.62
CA ALA A 87 12.45 -32.58 -4.76
C ALA A 87 13.49 -31.64 -5.38
N SER A 88 13.42 -31.42 -6.70
CA SER A 88 14.23 -30.41 -7.39
C SER A 88 13.65 -29.00 -7.27
N ALA A 89 12.45 -28.82 -6.70
CA ALA A 89 11.84 -27.49 -6.62
C ALA A 89 12.69 -26.55 -5.77
N GLN A 90 12.93 -25.34 -6.28
CA GLN A 90 13.69 -24.30 -5.60
C GLN A 90 12.82 -23.06 -5.38
N TYR A 91 13.02 -22.39 -4.24
CA TYR A 91 12.31 -21.19 -3.83
C TYR A 91 13.34 -20.17 -3.37
N THR A 92 13.44 -19.05 -4.07
CA THR A 92 14.37 -17.96 -3.72
C THR A 92 13.59 -16.87 -3.01
N TYR A 93 14.04 -16.53 -1.81
CA TYR A 93 13.47 -15.46 -1.00
C TYR A 93 14.42 -14.28 -0.92
N THR A 94 13.91 -13.07 -1.06
CA THR A 94 14.66 -11.83 -0.92
C THR A 94 14.27 -11.12 0.37
N PHE A 95 15.24 -10.42 0.95
CA PHE A 95 15.13 -9.68 2.20
C PHE A 95 14.98 -8.18 1.91
N GLU A 96 13.75 -7.68 1.95
CA GLU A 96 13.49 -6.26 1.73
C GLU A 96 13.38 -5.53 3.07
N HIS A 97 14.42 -4.77 3.40
CA HIS A 97 14.37 -3.86 4.55
C HIS A 97 13.33 -2.78 4.29
N ASP A 98 12.37 -2.65 5.21
CA ASP A 98 11.42 -1.57 5.18
C ASP A 98 12.24 -0.27 5.36
N GLN A 99 12.36 0.52 4.29
CA GLN A 99 13.24 1.69 4.24
C GLN A 99 13.06 2.58 5.47
N GLU A 100 14.15 2.84 6.19
CA GLU A 100 14.19 3.77 7.31
C GLU A 100 13.88 5.19 6.81
N GLN A 101 12.67 5.67 7.11
CA GLN A 101 12.51 7.07 7.50
C GLN A 101 11.99 7.07 8.94
N SER A 102 12.78 7.71 9.79
CA SER A 102 12.56 7.98 11.21
C SER A 102 11.14 8.49 11.50
N ASN A 103 10.37 7.74 12.30
CA ASN A 103 9.94 8.18 13.63
C ASN A 103 8.99 7.16 14.31
N GLU A 104 9.18 7.11 15.63
CA GLU A 104 8.32 6.73 16.75
C GLU A 104 6.99 5.98 16.52
N TYR A 105 6.87 4.87 17.28
CA TYR A 105 5.68 4.20 17.80
C TYR A 105 4.37 4.28 16.99
N PHE A 106 4.00 3.19 16.31
CA PHE A 106 2.59 2.88 16.12
C PHE A 106 2.28 1.41 16.46
N SER A 107 1.40 1.28 17.44
CA SER A 107 0.57 0.13 17.75
C SER A 107 -0.19 -0.37 16.50
N ASN A 108 -0.51 -1.66 16.48
CA ASN A 108 -1.31 -2.34 15.46
C ASN A 108 -2.77 -1.85 15.41
N GLU A 109 -3.00 -0.58 15.11
CA GLU A 109 -4.26 -0.08 14.59
C GLU A 109 -4.07 0.18 13.09
N GLU A 110 -5.07 -0.19 12.28
CA GLU A 110 -5.15 0.21 10.87
C GLU A 110 -5.01 1.74 10.82
N TYR A 111 -3.81 2.25 10.53
CA TYR A 111 -3.55 3.68 10.55
C TYR A 111 -4.41 4.33 9.47
N GLU A 112 -5.46 5.00 9.92
CA GLU A 112 -6.39 5.72 9.07
C GLU A 112 -5.91 7.16 8.94
N VAL A 113 -5.53 7.55 7.72
CA VAL A 113 -5.22 8.95 7.42
C VAL A 113 -6.47 9.77 7.68
N THR A 114 -6.40 10.64 8.69
CA THR A 114 -7.48 11.58 8.99
C THR A 114 -7.45 12.75 8.02
N GLU A 115 -8.55 13.50 7.96
CA GLU A 115 -8.64 14.71 7.13
C GLU A 115 -7.63 15.79 7.57
N ASP A 116 -7.42 15.95 8.88
CA ASP A 116 -6.45 16.88 9.45
C ASP A 116 -5.01 16.49 9.11
N GLU A 117 -4.71 15.20 9.18
CA GLU A 117 -3.41 14.66 8.76
C GLU A 117 -3.18 14.85 7.27
N ALA A 118 -4.19 14.56 6.44
CA ALA A 118 -4.10 14.75 5.00
C ALA A 118 -3.81 16.21 4.65
N ARG A 119 -4.50 17.15 5.31
CA ARG A 119 -4.25 18.59 5.15
C ARG A 119 -2.84 18.98 5.58
N LYS A 120 -2.37 18.49 6.73
CA LYS A 120 -1.01 18.76 7.21
C LYS A 120 0.04 18.26 6.22
N LEU A 121 -0.05 17.01 5.82
CA LEU A 121 0.89 16.39 4.87
C LEU A 121 0.90 17.11 3.52
N MET A 122 -0.28 17.46 3.00
CA MET A 122 -0.36 18.19 1.74
C MET A 122 0.13 19.63 1.88
N SER A 123 -0.02 20.26 3.04
CA SER A 123 0.52 21.59 3.28
C SER A 123 2.05 21.58 3.25
N GLU A 124 2.65 20.58 3.91
CA GLU A 124 4.11 20.35 3.91
C GLU A 124 4.61 20.04 2.49
N TYR A 125 3.96 19.11 1.80
CA TYR A 125 4.31 18.70 0.44
C TYR A 125 4.25 19.84 -0.58
N LEU A 126 3.25 20.71 -0.47
CA LEU A 126 3.12 21.87 -1.35
C LEU A 126 3.92 23.08 -0.87
N SER A 127 4.48 23.03 0.34
CA SER A 127 5.07 24.18 1.04
C SER A 127 4.11 25.39 1.10
N ILE A 128 2.81 25.11 1.25
CA ILE A 128 1.72 26.09 1.31
C ILE A 128 0.75 25.63 2.39
N GLU A 129 0.46 26.49 3.37
CA GLU A 129 -0.54 26.19 4.40
C GLU A 129 -1.92 25.99 3.78
N LEU A 130 -2.51 24.81 3.96
CA LEU A 130 -3.89 24.50 3.59
C LEU A 130 -4.76 24.52 4.84
N TYR A 131 -5.99 25.00 4.69
CA TYR A 131 -6.99 25.05 5.76
C TYR A 131 -8.35 24.57 5.24
N LYS A 132 -9.21 24.10 6.16
CA LYS A 132 -10.62 23.85 5.86
C LYS A 132 -11.34 25.17 5.70
N ALA A 133 -12.11 25.34 4.63
CA ALA A 133 -12.84 26.59 4.41
C ALA A 133 -14.16 26.37 3.67
N ARG A 134 -15.12 27.28 3.94
CA ARG A 134 -16.35 27.37 3.18
C ARG A 134 -16.22 28.44 2.10
N LEU A 135 -16.30 28.02 0.84
CA LEU A 135 -16.21 28.92 -0.31
C LEU A 135 -17.59 29.17 -0.91
N ASN A 136 -17.83 30.41 -1.31
CA ASN A 136 -19.07 30.82 -1.95
C ASN A 136 -19.04 30.52 -3.46
N ILE A 137 -19.89 29.60 -3.88
CA ILE A 137 -20.12 29.26 -5.28
C ILE A 137 -21.49 29.83 -5.67
N ARG A 138 -21.50 31.07 -6.19
CA ARG A 138 -22.71 31.77 -6.69
C ARG A 138 -23.87 31.79 -5.69
N GLY A 139 -23.61 32.27 -4.47
CA GLY A 139 -24.59 32.39 -3.39
C GLY A 139 -24.77 31.15 -2.53
N LYS A 140 -24.07 30.04 -2.84
CA LYS A 140 -24.10 28.80 -2.04
C LYS A 140 -22.73 28.53 -1.44
N TYR A 141 -22.68 28.31 -0.13
CA TYR A 141 -21.44 28.02 0.58
C TYR A 141 -21.20 26.51 0.70
N LYS A 142 -20.08 26.03 0.13
CA LYS A 142 -19.62 24.65 0.23
C LYS A 142 -18.30 24.58 1.00
N GLU A 143 -18.19 23.61 1.88
CA GLU A 143 -16.96 23.31 2.61
C GLU A 143 -16.03 22.42 1.77
N PHE A 144 -14.74 22.74 1.84
CA PHE A 144 -13.63 22.02 1.22
C PHE A 144 -12.53 21.80 2.26
N ASP A 145 -11.92 20.63 2.26
CA ASP A 145 -10.93 20.27 3.26
C ASP A 145 -9.56 20.93 3.04
N LEU A 146 -9.25 21.27 1.78
CA LEU A 146 -7.91 21.68 1.34
C LEU A 146 -8.00 22.99 0.58
N VAL A 147 -7.95 24.11 1.29
CA VAL A 147 -8.09 25.45 0.71
C VAL A 147 -6.89 26.33 1.04
N ASN A 148 -6.46 27.11 0.05
CA ASN A 148 -5.71 28.33 0.29
C ASN A 148 -6.14 29.39 -0.73
N GLU A 149 -6.91 30.38 -0.28
CA GLU A 149 -7.45 31.40 -1.18
C GLU A 149 -6.36 32.29 -1.78
N LYS A 150 -5.31 32.61 -1.02
CA LYS A 150 -4.20 33.46 -1.49
C LYS A 150 -3.49 32.80 -2.67
N HIS A 151 -3.21 31.50 -2.58
CA HIS A 151 -2.55 30.72 -3.63
C HIS A 151 -3.53 30.12 -4.66
N GLY A 152 -4.83 30.32 -4.48
CA GLY A 152 -5.85 29.79 -5.37
C GLY A 152 -5.91 28.26 -5.38
N ILE A 153 -5.74 27.61 -4.23
CA ILE A 153 -5.84 26.15 -4.10
C ILE A 153 -7.21 25.79 -3.52
N VAL A 154 -7.85 24.79 -4.11
CA VAL A 154 -9.10 24.21 -3.62
C VAL A 154 -9.08 22.70 -3.84
N GLY A 155 -9.58 21.95 -2.87
CA GLY A 155 -9.60 20.51 -2.95
C GLY A 155 -10.27 19.87 -1.77
N ASP A 156 -10.40 18.54 -1.86
CA ASP A 156 -11.12 17.76 -0.87
C ASP A 156 -10.41 16.44 -0.59
N PHE A 157 -10.56 15.93 0.64
CA PHE A 157 -9.97 14.67 1.06
C PHE A 157 -10.99 13.53 0.99
N LYS A 158 -10.53 12.36 0.53
CA LYS A 158 -11.37 11.15 0.40
C LYS A 158 -10.63 9.94 0.95
N ASN A 159 -11.15 9.38 2.03
CA ASN A 159 -10.69 8.10 2.55
C ASN A 159 -11.65 7.00 2.11
N LEU A 160 -11.26 6.24 1.07
CA LEU A 160 -12.12 5.23 0.45
C LEU A 160 -11.67 3.84 0.88
N LYS A 161 -12.51 3.14 1.65
CA LYS A 161 -12.18 1.80 2.21
C LYS A 161 -12.97 0.66 1.55
N PHE A 162 -13.92 0.97 0.66
CA PHE A 162 -15.00 0.02 0.36
C PHE A 162 -14.59 -1.13 -0.58
N LYS A 163 -15.08 -2.34 -0.29
CA LYS A 163 -14.96 -3.56 -1.11
C LYS A 163 -16.22 -3.85 -1.96
N GLY A 164 -17.13 -2.89 -2.08
CA GLY A 164 -18.37 -3.00 -2.87
C GLY A 164 -18.31 -2.27 -4.21
N GLN A 165 -19.47 -1.94 -4.80
CA GLN A 165 -19.51 -1.26 -6.09
C GLN A 165 -18.93 0.17 -5.99
N ALA A 166 -17.78 0.40 -6.62
CA ALA A 166 -17.06 1.68 -6.65
C ALA A 166 -17.83 2.88 -7.21
N SER A 167 -19.07 2.69 -7.71
CA SER A 167 -19.89 3.74 -8.34
C SER A 167 -20.31 4.84 -7.36
N ALA A 168 -20.64 4.50 -6.11
CA ALA A 168 -21.03 5.47 -5.10
C ALA A 168 -19.86 6.37 -4.68
N GLU A 169 -18.68 5.77 -4.45
CA GLU A 169 -17.47 6.50 -4.06
C GLU A 169 -17.00 7.44 -5.19
N MET A 170 -17.02 6.96 -6.44
CA MET A 170 -16.70 7.78 -7.60
C MET A 170 -17.66 8.97 -7.76
N SER A 171 -18.93 8.80 -7.42
CA SER A 171 -19.93 9.88 -7.53
C SER A 171 -19.62 11.05 -6.60
N ASN A 172 -19.09 10.76 -5.39
CA ASN A 172 -18.68 11.81 -4.46
C ASN A 172 -17.48 12.60 -5.01
N ILE A 173 -16.49 11.92 -5.61
CA ILE A 173 -15.36 12.62 -6.24
C ILE A 173 -15.86 13.51 -7.39
N VAL A 174 -16.73 13.00 -8.27
CA VAL A 174 -17.31 13.79 -9.38
C VAL A 174 -18.04 15.03 -8.87
N GLU A 175 -18.80 14.94 -7.77
CA GLU A 175 -19.48 16.10 -7.17
C GLU A 175 -18.48 17.22 -6.85
N TYR A 176 -17.38 16.89 -6.16
CA TYR A 176 -16.36 17.87 -5.78
C TYR A 176 -15.60 18.44 -6.98
N VAL A 177 -15.25 17.59 -7.96
CA VAL A 177 -14.65 18.06 -9.22
C VAL A 177 -15.56 19.08 -9.90
N TRP A 178 -16.86 18.76 -10.01
CA TRP A 178 -17.83 19.68 -10.60
C TRP A 178 -17.97 20.99 -9.80
N LEU A 179 -18.04 20.92 -8.47
CA LEU A 179 -18.12 22.10 -7.61
C LEU A 179 -16.90 23.00 -7.76
N MET A 180 -15.69 22.44 -7.84
CA MET A 180 -14.45 23.19 -8.08
C MET A 180 -14.43 23.86 -9.45
N GLU A 181 -14.92 23.18 -10.50
CA GLU A 181 -15.08 23.79 -11.83
C GLU A 181 -16.09 24.96 -11.79
N LYS A 182 -17.19 24.82 -11.03
CA LYS A 182 -18.15 25.93 -10.85
C LYS A 182 -17.56 27.07 -10.04
N LEU A 183 -16.77 26.79 -9.01
CA LEU A 183 -16.07 27.81 -8.24
C LEU A 183 -15.17 28.64 -9.15
N GLU A 184 -14.31 28.00 -9.95
CA GLU A 184 -13.45 28.67 -10.92
C GLU A 184 -14.26 29.50 -11.93
N HIS A 185 -15.29 28.90 -12.52
CA HIS A 185 -16.15 29.58 -13.48
C HIS A 185 -16.83 30.85 -12.90
N TYR A 186 -17.33 30.80 -11.66
CA TYR A 186 -18.05 31.93 -11.05
C TYR A 186 -17.15 32.97 -10.41
N THR A 187 -16.00 32.56 -9.87
CA THR A 187 -15.02 33.49 -9.30
C THR A 187 -14.18 34.18 -10.38
N LYS A 188 -14.20 33.68 -11.63
CA LYS A 188 -13.35 34.16 -12.74
C LYS A 188 -11.86 34.16 -12.39
N LYS A 189 -11.48 33.32 -11.43
CA LYS A 189 -10.13 33.14 -10.92
C LYS A 189 -9.72 31.70 -11.19
N LYS A 190 -8.48 31.50 -11.63
CA LYS A 190 -7.92 30.16 -11.78
C LYS A 190 -7.70 29.53 -10.42
N TRP A 191 -8.13 28.28 -10.26
CA TRP A 191 -7.88 27.49 -9.07
C TRP A 191 -7.06 26.23 -9.41
N ARG A 192 -6.06 25.94 -8.59
CA ARG A 192 -5.39 24.65 -8.56
C ARG A 192 -6.30 23.68 -7.82
N LYS A 193 -6.93 22.78 -8.59
CA LYS A 193 -7.96 21.85 -8.13
C LYS A 193 -7.31 20.53 -7.77
N ILE A 194 -7.46 20.09 -6.53
CA ILE A 194 -6.83 18.86 -6.03
C ILE A 194 -7.84 17.91 -5.40
N ILE A 195 -7.71 16.62 -5.65
CA ILE A 195 -8.36 15.57 -4.85
C ILE A 195 -7.25 14.78 -4.18
N VAL A 196 -7.38 14.58 -2.86
CA VAL A 196 -6.40 13.83 -2.08
C VAL A 196 -7.06 12.58 -1.53
N GLY A 197 -6.56 11.43 -1.94
CA GLY A 197 -7.08 10.13 -1.55
C GLY A 197 -6.27 9.45 -0.45
N ALA A 198 -6.92 8.59 0.32
CA ALA A 198 -6.29 7.57 1.16
C ALA A 198 -7.12 6.28 1.12
N GLY A 199 -6.57 5.18 1.65
CA GLY A 199 -7.24 3.87 1.67
C GLY A 199 -7.00 3.07 0.39
N ASN A 200 -8.04 2.89 -0.43
CA ASN A 200 -7.97 2.07 -1.64
C ASN A 200 -7.43 2.87 -2.84
N LYS A 201 -6.12 2.81 -3.05
CA LYS A 201 -5.42 3.45 -4.17
C LYS A 201 -6.00 3.09 -5.54
N GLU A 202 -6.37 1.83 -5.74
CA GLU A 202 -6.86 1.33 -7.01
C GLU A 202 -8.15 2.04 -7.44
N THR A 203 -9.00 2.45 -6.49
CA THR A 203 -10.22 3.22 -6.78
C THR A 203 -9.89 4.60 -7.38
N PHE A 204 -8.87 5.28 -6.86
CA PHE A 204 -8.43 6.58 -7.38
C PHE A 204 -7.75 6.45 -8.75
N GLU A 205 -6.93 5.41 -8.95
CA GLU A 205 -6.31 5.13 -10.24
C GLU A 205 -7.35 4.78 -11.32
N LYS A 206 -8.34 3.94 -10.97
CA LYS A 206 -9.48 3.64 -11.84
C LYS A 206 -10.30 4.88 -12.15
N PHE A 207 -10.56 5.73 -11.16
CA PHE A 207 -11.27 7.00 -11.36
C PHE A 207 -10.52 7.90 -12.34
N ALA A 208 -9.23 8.15 -12.10
CA ALA A 208 -8.38 8.96 -12.95
C ALA A 208 -8.40 8.46 -14.39
N LYS A 209 -8.17 7.15 -14.59
CA LYS A 209 -8.17 6.53 -15.93
C LYS A 209 -9.54 6.60 -16.62
N LYS A 210 -10.63 6.34 -15.89
CA LYS A 210 -11.98 6.27 -16.46
C LYS A 210 -12.50 7.65 -16.87
N TYR A 211 -12.20 8.67 -16.08
CA TYR A 211 -12.76 10.01 -16.27
C TYR A 211 -11.76 11.02 -16.86
N ASP A 212 -10.51 10.62 -17.17
CA ASP A 212 -9.44 11.51 -17.62
C ASP A 212 -9.86 12.61 -18.62
N PRO A 213 -10.65 12.33 -19.68
CA PRO A 213 -11.08 13.36 -20.64
C PRO A 213 -11.93 14.49 -20.03
N TRP A 214 -12.51 14.29 -18.84
CA TRP A 214 -13.40 15.23 -18.15
C TRP A 214 -12.73 15.92 -16.97
N LEU A 215 -11.52 15.50 -16.58
CA LEU A 215 -10.85 15.99 -15.37
C LEU A 215 -10.03 17.27 -15.60
N ASN A 216 -9.88 17.74 -16.84
CA ASN A 216 -9.14 18.96 -17.19
C ASN A 216 -7.75 19.01 -16.51
N ASP A 217 -7.53 20.05 -15.70
CA ASP A 217 -6.32 20.32 -14.92
C ASP A 217 -6.40 19.84 -13.46
N LEU A 218 -7.36 18.96 -13.14
CA LEU A 218 -7.44 18.34 -11.82
C LEU A 218 -6.19 17.50 -11.54
N GLU A 219 -5.62 17.72 -10.36
CA GLU A 219 -4.55 16.89 -9.82
C GLU A 219 -5.13 15.90 -8.81
N ILE A 220 -4.66 14.65 -8.86
CA ILE A 220 -5.06 13.61 -7.92
C ILE A 220 -3.83 13.13 -7.17
N TYR A 221 -3.86 13.31 -5.86
CA TYR A 221 -2.83 12.84 -4.94
C TYR A 221 -3.36 11.67 -4.11
N PHE A 222 -2.45 10.83 -3.65
CA PHE A 222 -2.77 9.71 -2.77
C PHE A 222 -1.77 9.64 -1.63
N ILE A 223 -2.27 9.61 -0.40
CA ILE A 223 -1.50 9.43 0.82
C ILE A 223 -1.52 7.94 1.16
N THR A 224 -0.34 7.35 1.17
CA THR A 224 -0.14 5.95 1.56
C THR A 224 -0.23 5.78 3.08
N SER A 225 -0.35 4.54 3.54
CA SER A 225 -0.33 4.20 4.98
C SER A 225 0.96 4.60 5.70
N ASN A 226 2.05 4.85 4.97
CA ASN A 226 3.30 5.40 5.51
C ASN A 226 3.46 6.90 5.24
N HIS A 227 2.36 7.66 5.10
CA HIS A 227 2.33 9.12 4.91
C HIS A 227 3.07 9.66 3.68
N LYS A 228 3.41 8.79 2.73
CA LYS A 228 4.00 9.22 1.48
C LYS A 228 2.91 9.74 0.55
N ILE A 229 3.16 10.91 -0.03
CA ILE A 229 2.30 11.48 -1.07
C ILE A 229 2.75 10.98 -2.44
N LEU A 230 1.80 10.41 -3.18
CA LEU A 230 1.96 9.97 -4.56
C LEU A 230 1.06 10.81 -5.45
N LYS A 231 1.60 11.34 -6.56
CA LYS A 231 0.78 11.98 -7.59
C LYS A 231 0.28 10.91 -8.57
N ILE A 232 -1.04 10.73 -8.64
CA ILE A 232 -1.72 9.82 -9.58
C ILE A 232 -1.95 10.53 -10.93
N ARG A 233 -2.35 11.81 -10.86
CA ARG A 233 -2.62 12.66 -12.03
C ARG A 233 -2.11 14.08 -11.77
#